data_AF-A0A819Z3C3-F1
#
_entry.id   AF-A0A819Z3C3-F1
#
_cell.length_a   1.000
_cell.length_b   1.000
_cell.length_c   1.000
_cell.angle_alpha   90.00
_cell.angle_beta   90.00
_cell.angle_gamma   90.00
#
_symmetry.space_group_name_H-M   'P 1'
#
loop_
_entity.id
_entity.type
_entity.pdbx_description
1 polymer ?
#
loop_
_entity_poly.entity_id
_entity_poly.type
_entity_poly.pdbx_seq_one_letter_code
_entity_poly.pdbx_strand_id
1 'polypeptide(L)'
;STFIDNGKESEASRNDSQQNTEEYVDQRQETIISEDTNETIDNASTRDRIYVEHNREEINSVIMNDVNDFKKSSNPILGYVDEPLLPLVKACAPLNDILHDLSKYVQLALNETPEEPLDNLTIDESAAIRLYTIEWNAPHRSLYSMLNHTLKTGTREDVRPYFKYLKLFLTAVIKLPCLPQLTVWRGVTRNLRAEFPPGTLVTWWPFSSCTTSLTVLQNNMYLGISGDRTLFSVEVINGRSINGHSHFVTEDEVLLLPGTHMEDQSQVSPAPELYIVHLKQLIPEEVLLEPPFEGARIFPKIKRSWYRKKRYIIPICFLMAIFIGGAIIGAVVGSKLAANKKGR
;
A
#
# COMPACT_ATOMS: atom_id res chain seq x y z
N SER A 1 -10.85 -37.23 85.00
CA SER A 1 -11.40 -38.38 84.27
C SER A 1 -10.60 -38.50 82.98
N THR A 2 -9.31 -38.80 83.02
CA THR A 2 -8.62 -40.07 83.36
C THR A 2 -8.85 -41.18 82.33
N PHE A 3 -7.72 -41.74 81.89
CA PHE A 3 -7.44 -42.95 81.11
C PHE A 3 -7.37 -42.80 79.57
N ILE A 4 -6.19 -42.94 78.91
CA ILE A 4 -5.29 -44.13 78.72
C ILE A 4 -5.94 -45.07 77.67
N ASP A 5 -5.32 -45.61 76.62
CA ASP A 5 -3.92 -45.96 76.35
C ASP A 5 -3.70 -46.39 74.88
N ASN A 6 -2.43 -46.31 74.47
CA ASN A 6 -1.63 -47.28 73.71
C ASN A 6 -2.01 -47.88 72.34
N GLY A 7 -0.98 -47.92 71.48
CA GLY A 7 -0.69 -49.15 70.72
C GLY A 7 0.18 -49.02 69.47
N LYS A 8 1.52 -49.03 69.66
CA LYS A 8 2.58 -49.71 68.86
C LYS A 8 2.72 -49.40 67.35
N GLU A 9 3.84 -48.81 66.89
CA GLU A 9 5.11 -49.48 66.52
C GLU A 9 4.94 -50.74 65.65
N SER A 10 5.34 -50.71 64.36
CA SER A 10 6.71 -51.03 63.93
C SER A 10 6.83 -51.14 62.41
N GLU A 11 7.97 -50.69 61.90
CA GLU A 11 8.42 -50.66 60.51
C GLU A 11 8.68 -52.03 59.84
N ALA A 12 8.90 -51.93 58.52
CA ALA A 12 9.79 -52.74 57.68
C ALA A 12 9.19 -54.04 57.10
N SER A 13 9.53 -54.51 55.89
CA SER A 13 10.19 -53.99 54.69
C SER A 13 10.33 -55.20 53.76
N ARG A 14 10.18 -55.03 52.43
CA ARG A 14 10.76 -55.88 51.34
C ARG A 14 10.22 -57.33 51.24
N ASN A 15 10.11 -58.02 50.11
CA ASN A 15 10.43 -57.80 48.69
C ASN A 15 9.85 -58.98 47.89
N ASP A 16 9.72 -58.79 46.57
CA ASP A 16 9.78 -59.81 45.49
C ASP A 16 8.60 -60.81 45.38
N SER A 17 8.06 -61.16 44.20
CA SER A 17 8.59 -61.09 42.83
C SER A 17 7.47 -61.28 41.78
N GLN A 18 7.62 -60.54 40.67
CA GLN A 18 7.37 -60.87 39.25
C GLN A 18 6.06 -61.53 38.79
N GLN A 19 5.34 -60.83 37.90
CA GLN A 19 4.93 -61.41 36.60
C GLN A 19 4.53 -60.33 35.56
N ASN A 20 5.13 -60.45 34.36
CA ASN A 20 4.61 -60.12 33.01
C ASN A 20 4.44 -58.64 32.62
N THR A 21 5.39 -58.04 31.87
CA THR A 21 5.62 -58.02 30.39
C THR A 21 4.90 -56.88 29.64
N GLU A 22 5.75 -56.05 29.02
CA GLU A 22 5.66 -55.43 27.69
C GLU A 22 4.55 -54.39 27.38
N GLU A 23 5.02 -53.15 27.22
CA GLU A 23 4.99 -52.34 25.99
C GLU A 23 3.87 -52.69 24.97
N TYR A 24 2.92 -51.78 24.75
CA TYR A 24 1.94 -51.90 23.67
C TYR A 24 1.88 -50.62 22.84
N VAL A 25 2.34 -50.75 21.60
CA VAL A 25 2.14 -49.83 20.47
C VAL A 25 1.41 -50.61 19.37
N ASP A 26 0.33 -50.01 18.87
CA ASP A 26 -0.27 -50.12 17.53
C ASP A 26 -1.04 -51.41 17.15
N GLN A 27 -2.34 -51.29 16.83
CA GLN A 27 -2.83 -51.39 15.44
C GLN A 27 -4.37 -51.36 15.30
N ARG A 28 -4.75 -50.56 14.31
CA ARG A 28 -5.98 -50.38 13.52
C ARG A 28 -6.90 -51.60 13.29
N GLN A 29 -8.21 -51.32 13.33
CA GLN A 29 -9.24 -51.56 12.29
C GLN A 29 -10.59 -51.09 12.90
N GLU A 30 -11.58 -50.47 12.26
CA GLU A 30 -11.79 -49.79 10.98
C GLU A 30 -13.26 -49.25 11.07
N THR A 31 -13.51 -48.01 10.65
CA THR A 31 -14.78 -47.53 10.02
C THR A 31 -16.04 -47.48 10.92
N ILE A 32 -16.72 -46.33 11.14
CA ILE A 32 -17.63 -45.65 10.20
C ILE A 32 -17.72 -44.14 10.51
N ILE A 33 -17.77 -43.38 9.42
CA ILE A 33 -17.87 -41.92 9.26
C ILE A 33 -19.34 -41.45 9.36
N SER A 34 -19.53 -40.13 9.57
CA SER A 34 -20.76 -39.31 9.43
C SER A 34 -21.60 -39.23 10.71
N GLU A 35 -22.13 -38.10 11.19
CA GLU A 35 -22.46 -36.77 10.66
C GLU A 35 -22.38 -35.79 11.85
N ASP A 36 -21.72 -34.61 11.75
CA ASP A 36 -22.06 -33.43 12.59
C ASP A 36 -21.25 -32.14 12.33
N THR A 37 -20.46 -32.04 11.26
CA THR A 37 -19.66 -30.83 10.98
C THR A 37 -20.24 -29.89 9.91
N ASN A 38 -21.41 -30.19 9.33
CA ASN A 38 -21.97 -29.42 8.22
C ASN A 38 -22.91 -28.26 8.64
N GLU A 39 -23.59 -28.31 9.79
CA GLU A 39 -24.59 -27.25 10.10
C GLU A 39 -23.98 -25.90 10.52
N THR A 40 -22.75 -25.88 11.03
CA THR A 40 -22.10 -24.64 11.50
C THR A 40 -21.39 -23.90 10.37
N ILE A 41 -20.91 -24.61 9.35
CA ILE A 41 -20.18 -24.03 8.20
C ILE A 41 -21.15 -23.42 7.19
N ASP A 42 -22.32 -24.05 6.99
CA ASP A 42 -23.32 -23.55 6.03
C ASP A 42 -23.99 -22.25 6.49
N ASN A 43 -24.14 -22.03 7.81
CA ASN A 43 -24.72 -20.77 8.32
C ASN A 43 -23.77 -19.57 8.23
N ALA A 44 -22.44 -19.78 8.33
CA ALA A 44 -21.44 -18.73 8.11
C ALA A 44 -21.32 -18.40 6.61
N SER A 45 -21.25 -19.43 5.76
CA SER A 45 -21.21 -19.30 4.29
C SER A 45 -22.47 -18.63 3.73
N THR A 46 -23.64 -18.93 4.28
CA THR A 46 -24.91 -18.33 3.83
C THR A 46 -25.06 -16.88 4.28
N ARG A 47 -24.59 -16.54 5.50
CA ARG A 47 -24.50 -15.14 5.93
C ARG A 47 -23.53 -14.36 5.05
N ASP A 48 -22.32 -14.88 4.81
CA ASP A 48 -21.32 -14.24 3.94
C ASP A 48 -21.82 -14.07 2.50
N ARG A 49 -22.56 -15.05 1.94
CA ARG A 49 -23.18 -14.92 0.61
C ARG A 49 -24.26 -13.85 0.58
N ILE A 50 -25.15 -13.79 1.57
CA ILE A 50 -26.20 -12.77 1.64
C ILE A 50 -25.60 -11.36 1.91
N TYR A 51 -24.51 -11.26 2.69
CA TYR A 51 -23.72 -10.03 2.86
C TYR A 51 -23.07 -9.58 1.54
N VAL A 52 -22.53 -10.51 0.75
CA VAL A 52 -21.85 -10.21 -0.53
C VAL A 52 -22.84 -9.79 -1.62
N GLU A 53 -24.02 -10.39 -1.68
CA GLU A 53 -24.95 -10.22 -2.81
C GLU A 53 -25.76 -8.92 -2.70
N HIS A 54 -26.17 -8.50 -1.50
CA HIS A 54 -26.81 -7.19 -1.27
C HIS A 54 -25.81 -6.03 -1.31
N ASN A 55 -24.57 -6.25 -0.83
CA ASN A 55 -23.47 -5.27 -0.98
C ASN A 55 -23.04 -5.07 -2.43
N ARG A 56 -23.23 -6.08 -3.30
CA ARG A 56 -22.78 -6.00 -4.69
C ARG A 56 -23.49 -4.87 -5.42
N GLU A 57 -24.80 -4.70 -5.25
CA GLU A 57 -25.55 -3.68 -5.98
C GLU A 57 -25.31 -2.26 -5.45
N GLU A 58 -25.10 -2.07 -4.14
CA GLU A 58 -24.85 -0.74 -3.55
C GLU A 58 -23.38 -0.31 -3.62
N ILE A 59 -22.40 -1.19 -3.34
CA ILE A 59 -20.97 -0.92 -3.59
C ILE A 59 -20.77 -0.67 -5.08
N ASN A 60 -21.43 -1.46 -5.95
CA ASN A 60 -21.44 -1.16 -7.36
C ASN A 60 -22.11 0.19 -7.59
N SER A 61 -23.27 0.55 -7.03
CA SER A 61 -23.91 1.86 -7.25
C SER A 61 -23.01 3.06 -6.87
N VAL A 62 -22.22 2.92 -5.80
CA VAL A 62 -21.25 3.90 -5.31
C VAL A 62 -20.01 3.99 -6.23
N ILE A 63 -19.60 2.86 -6.82
CA ILE A 63 -18.57 2.80 -7.87
C ILE A 63 -19.15 3.19 -9.27
N MET A 64 -20.46 3.02 -9.49
CA MET A 64 -21.18 3.11 -10.78
C MET A 64 -21.38 4.55 -11.23
N ASN A 65 -21.42 5.51 -10.30
CA ASN A 65 -21.53 6.93 -10.66
C ASN A 65 -20.18 7.63 -10.78
N ASP A 66 -19.07 6.90 -10.60
CA ASP A 66 -17.75 7.48 -10.35
C ASP A 66 -16.88 7.61 -11.60
N VAL A 67 -17.43 7.43 -12.80
CA VAL A 67 -16.71 7.64 -14.06
C VAL A 67 -17.54 8.45 -15.00
N ASN A 68 -17.41 9.76 -14.85
CA ASN A 68 -17.31 10.64 -15.98
C ASN A 68 -16.42 11.81 -15.57
N ASP A 69 -15.46 12.12 -16.43
CA ASP A 69 -14.71 13.37 -16.47
C ASP A 69 -13.39 13.48 -15.67
N PHE A 70 -12.40 12.65 -16.02
CA PHE A 70 -10.98 12.88 -15.67
C PHE A 70 -10.40 14.20 -16.24
N LYS A 71 -11.18 14.96 -17.04
CA LYS A 71 -10.77 16.24 -17.64
C LYS A 71 -11.20 17.47 -16.84
N LYS A 72 -11.96 17.34 -15.74
CA LYS A 72 -12.69 18.50 -15.18
C LYS A 72 -11.98 19.35 -14.15
N SER A 73 -10.87 18.92 -13.56
CA SER A 73 -10.13 19.73 -12.59
C SER A 73 -8.67 19.78 -12.95
N SER A 74 -8.18 20.97 -13.31
CA SER A 74 -6.76 21.30 -13.45
C SER A 74 -6.20 21.96 -12.19
N ASN A 75 -7.04 22.21 -11.18
CA ASN A 75 -6.63 23.02 -10.04
C ASN A 75 -5.89 22.16 -9.02
N PRO A 76 -4.72 22.59 -8.51
CA PRO A 76 -4.04 21.91 -7.41
C PRO A 76 -4.90 21.82 -6.13
N ILE A 77 -4.54 20.91 -5.24
CA ILE A 77 -5.10 20.81 -3.87
C ILE A 77 -4.27 21.72 -2.96
N LEU A 78 -4.82 22.89 -2.64
CA LEU A 78 -4.16 23.96 -1.88
C LEU A 78 -4.95 24.32 -0.61
N GLY A 79 -4.30 25.02 0.31
CA GLY A 79 -4.94 25.71 1.44
C GLY A 79 -5.21 24.85 2.67
N TYR A 80 -5.23 23.52 2.53
CA TYR A 80 -5.28 22.63 3.70
C TYR A 80 -4.02 22.76 4.59
N VAL A 81 -2.91 23.26 4.04
CA VAL A 81 -1.65 23.45 4.78
C VAL A 81 -1.74 24.57 5.81
N ASP A 82 -2.64 25.52 5.60
CA ASP A 82 -2.88 26.66 6.49
C ASP A 82 -3.69 26.25 7.74
N GLU A 83 -4.32 25.07 7.72
CA GLU A 83 -4.96 24.51 8.90
C GLU A 83 -3.90 24.17 9.97
N PRO A 84 -4.20 24.40 11.27
CA PRO A 84 -3.33 23.97 12.33
C PRO A 84 -3.23 22.43 12.35
N LEU A 85 -2.07 21.91 12.74
CA LEU A 85 -1.94 20.49 13.03
C LEU A 85 -2.71 20.18 14.33
N LEU A 86 -3.76 19.36 14.22
CA LEU A 86 -4.70 19.07 15.31
C LEU A 86 -4.71 17.58 15.66
N PRO A 87 -5.06 17.21 16.91
CA PRO A 87 -5.40 15.84 17.26
C PRO A 87 -6.55 15.30 16.41
N LEU A 88 -6.59 13.97 16.19
CA LEU A 88 -7.50 13.32 15.25
C LEU A 88 -8.96 13.67 15.48
N VAL A 89 -9.42 13.65 16.74
CA VAL A 89 -10.80 14.00 17.11
C VAL A 89 -11.17 15.43 16.64
N LYS A 90 -10.25 16.39 16.80
CA LYS A 90 -10.48 17.78 16.37
C LYS A 90 -10.33 17.95 14.87
N ALA A 91 -9.44 17.19 14.24
CA ALA A 91 -9.23 17.18 12.80
C ALA A 91 -10.47 16.64 12.05
N CYS A 92 -11.15 15.65 12.63
CA CYS A 92 -12.38 15.06 12.08
C CYS A 92 -13.66 15.81 12.42
N ALA A 93 -13.64 16.75 13.38
CA ALA A 93 -14.85 17.43 13.84
C ALA A 93 -15.73 18.08 12.73
N PRO A 94 -15.17 18.71 11.68
CA PRO A 94 -15.97 19.26 10.58
C PRO A 94 -16.69 18.22 9.72
N LEU A 95 -16.32 16.94 9.84
CA LEU A 95 -16.85 15.85 9.03
C LEU A 95 -17.97 15.07 9.74
N ASN A 96 -18.28 15.39 11.00
CA ASN A 96 -19.29 14.66 11.79
C ASN A 96 -20.70 14.70 11.17
N ASP A 97 -21.05 15.80 10.49
CA ASP A 97 -22.34 15.95 9.83
C ASP A 97 -22.34 15.40 8.39
N ILE A 98 -21.19 14.95 7.90
CA ILE A 98 -20.97 14.43 6.53
C ILE A 98 -20.84 12.90 6.56
N LEU A 99 -20.15 12.36 7.56
CA LEU A 99 -19.80 10.96 7.67
C LEU A 99 -20.57 10.28 8.80
N HIS A 100 -21.31 9.22 8.44
CA HIS A 100 -22.06 8.41 9.38
C HIS A 100 -21.14 7.77 10.44
N ASP A 101 -21.56 7.85 11.70
CA ASP A 101 -20.86 7.27 12.86
C ASP A 101 -19.36 7.61 12.96
N LEU A 102 -18.91 8.74 12.40
CA LEU A 102 -17.48 9.07 12.33
C LEU A 102 -16.78 9.00 13.70
N SER A 103 -17.44 9.46 14.76
CA SER A 103 -16.87 9.43 16.11
C SER A 103 -16.51 8.02 16.58
N LYS A 104 -17.33 7.02 16.26
CA LYS A 104 -17.07 5.60 16.57
C LYS A 104 -15.80 5.12 15.87
N TYR A 105 -15.65 5.42 14.59
CA TYR A 105 -14.50 4.99 13.79
C TYR A 105 -13.22 5.74 14.16
N VAL A 106 -13.33 7.02 14.55
CA VAL A 106 -12.21 7.78 15.13
C VAL A 106 -11.72 7.11 16.43
N GLN A 107 -12.64 6.73 17.32
CA GLN A 107 -12.27 6.02 18.55
C GLN A 107 -11.66 4.65 18.27
N LEU A 108 -12.21 3.90 17.30
CA LEU A 108 -11.64 2.63 16.86
C LEU A 108 -10.19 2.80 16.38
N ALA A 109 -9.95 3.79 15.51
CA ALA A 109 -8.62 4.07 15.00
C ALA A 109 -7.61 4.48 16.09
N LEU A 110 -8.05 5.26 17.09
CA LEU A 110 -7.21 5.63 18.23
C LEU A 110 -6.89 4.42 19.12
N ASN A 111 -7.90 3.62 19.48
CA ASN A 111 -7.76 2.48 20.38
C ASN A 111 -6.87 1.38 19.80
N GLU A 112 -6.89 1.20 18.49
CA GLU A 112 -6.05 0.22 17.79
C GLU A 112 -4.67 0.75 17.41
N THR A 113 -4.41 2.04 17.61
CA THR A 113 -3.09 2.61 17.38
C THR A 113 -2.21 2.32 18.60
N PRO A 114 -1.00 1.75 18.43
CA PRO A 114 -0.07 1.52 19.54
C PRO A 114 0.29 2.81 20.27
N GLU A 115 0.60 2.72 21.57
CA GLU A 115 1.07 3.86 22.36
C GLU A 115 2.38 4.45 21.82
N GLU A 116 3.21 3.60 21.20
CA GLU A 116 4.42 3.98 20.49
C GLU A 116 4.31 3.56 19.01
N PRO A 117 3.72 4.40 18.13
CA PRO A 117 3.65 4.11 16.71
C PRO A 117 5.03 4.06 16.05
N LEU A 118 5.13 3.28 14.98
CA LEU A 118 6.33 3.20 14.14
C LEU A 118 6.61 4.53 13.42
N ASP A 119 7.77 4.61 12.76
CA ASP A 119 8.15 5.70 11.85
C ASP A 119 8.19 7.10 12.48
N ASN A 120 8.31 7.16 13.82
CA ASN A 120 8.26 8.39 14.62
C ASN A 120 6.98 9.21 14.38
N LEU A 121 5.87 8.52 14.08
CA LEU A 121 4.56 9.15 14.04
C LEU A 121 4.03 9.33 15.45
N THR A 122 3.30 10.43 15.67
CA THR A 122 2.46 10.56 16.85
C THR A 122 1.28 9.61 16.77
N ILE A 123 0.62 9.35 17.91
CA ILE A 123 -0.60 8.52 17.97
C ILE A 123 -1.66 9.07 17.02
N ASP A 124 -1.92 10.39 17.02
CA ASP A 124 -2.91 11.01 16.15
C ASP A 124 -2.56 10.89 14.66
N GLU A 125 -1.28 10.98 14.30
CA GLU A 125 -0.81 10.81 12.92
C GLU A 125 -0.96 9.36 12.43
N SER A 126 -0.55 8.39 13.23
CA SER A 126 -0.74 6.97 12.93
C SER A 126 -2.23 6.61 12.88
N ALA A 127 -3.03 7.09 13.82
CA ALA A 127 -4.46 6.85 13.87
C ALA A 127 -5.19 7.52 12.69
N ALA A 128 -4.71 8.65 12.16
CA ALA A 128 -5.26 9.25 10.96
C ALA A 128 -5.08 8.33 9.74
N ILE A 129 -3.92 7.67 9.62
CA ILE A 129 -3.68 6.66 8.58
C ILE A 129 -4.57 5.44 8.80
N ARG A 130 -4.65 4.93 10.03
CA ARG A 130 -5.55 3.81 10.36
C ARG A 130 -6.99 4.12 10.00
N LEU A 131 -7.51 5.29 10.38
CA LEU A 131 -8.86 5.72 10.08
C LEU A 131 -9.15 5.76 8.58
N TYR A 132 -8.17 6.16 7.76
CA TYR A 132 -8.29 6.13 6.30
C TYR A 132 -8.50 4.70 5.79
N THR A 133 -7.89 3.69 6.43
CA THR A 133 -7.92 2.30 5.95
C THR A 133 -9.09 1.47 6.48
N ILE A 134 -9.87 1.98 7.43
CA ILE A 134 -11.03 1.24 7.97
C ILE A 134 -12.17 1.25 6.94
N GLU A 135 -12.84 0.12 6.77
CA GLU A 135 -14.08 0.03 6.00
C GLU A 135 -15.30 0.22 6.92
N TRP A 136 -16.30 0.93 6.43
CA TRP A 136 -17.52 1.17 7.18
C TRP A 136 -18.53 0.06 6.89
N ASN A 137 -19.46 -0.15 7.83
CA ASN A 137 -20.51 -1.11 7.59
C ASN A 137 -21.50 -0.56 6.55
N ALA A 138 -21.89 -1.41 5.60
CA ALA A 138 -22.95 -1.10 4.65
C ALA A 138 -24.25 -0.69 5.37
N PRO A 139 -25.04 0.25 4.82
CA PRO A 139 -24.89 0.89 3.50
C PRO A 139 -24.00 2.15 3.50
N HIS A 140 -23.28 2.42 4.59
CA HIS A 140 -22.59 3.70 4.77
C HIS A 140 -21.20 3.73 4.13
N ARG A 141 -20.86 4.85 3.50
CA ARG A 141 -19.53 5.07 2.93
C ARG A 141 -18.52 5.44 4.02
N SER A 142 -17.37 4.78 3.96
CA SER A 142 -16.20 5.06 4.78
C SER A 142 -15.56 6.42 4.46
N LEU A 143 -14.70 6.90 5.39
CA LEU A 143 -14.00 8.17 5.23
C LEU A 143 -13.21 8.21 3.91
N TYR A 144 -12.42 7.17 3.62
CA TYR A 144 -11.62 7.16 2.39
C TYR A 144 -12.50 7.09 1.14
N SER A 145 -13.62 6.36 1.19
CA SER A 145 -14.56 6.25 0.08
C SER A 145 -15.13 7.63 -0.25
N MET A 146 -15.62 8.36 0.75
CA MET A 146 -16.19 9.69 0.55
C MET A 146 -15.14 10.74 0.14
N LEU A 147 -13.96 10.73 0.79
CA LEU A 147 -12.88 11.64 0.46
C LEU A 147 -12.39 11.43 -0.98
N ASN A 148 -12.13 10.20 -1.39
CA ASN A 148 -11.65 9.90 -2.74
C ASN A 148 -12.69 10.21 -3.82
N HIS A 149 -13.97 10.00 -3.53
CA HIS A 149 -15.03 10.46 -4.41
C HIS A 149 -15.03 11.98 -4.56
N THR A 150 -14.98 12.70 -3.44
CA THR A 150 -14.93 14.18 -3.43
C THR A 150 -13.71 14.70 -4.20
N LEU A 151 -12.54 14.08 -4.05
CA LEU A 151 -11.32 14.43 -4.80
C LEU A 151 -11.45 14.18 -6.30
N LYS A 152 -12.24 13.18 -6.69
CA LYS A 152 -12.39 12.75 -8.08
C LYS A 152 -13.47 13.55 -8.83
N THR A 153 -14.62 13.75 -8.22
CA THR A 153 -15.83 14.29 -8.88
C THR A 153 -16.21 15.68 -8.42
N GLY A 154 -15.77 16.06 -7.21
CA GLY A 154 -16.09 17.35 -6.60
C GLY A 154 -15.24 18.50 -7.11
N THR A 155 -15.67 19.70 -6.74
CA THR A 155 -14.88 20.93 -6.84
C THR A 155 -13.85 20.99 -5.70
N ARG A 156 -12.90 21.94 -5.77
CA ARG A 156 -11.91 22.10 -4.68
C ARG A 156 -12.56 22.59 -3.39
N GLU A 157 -13.66 23.31 -3.52
CA GLU A 157 -14.50 23.79 -2.44
C GLU A 157 -15.18 22.64 -1.70
N ASP A 158 -15.57 21.57 -2.40
CA ASP A 158 -16.17 20.37 -1.80
C ASP A 158 -15.17 19.60 -0.92
N VAL A 159 -13.86 19.74 -1.18
CA VAL A 159 -12.79 19.14 -0.37
C VAL A 159 -12.54 19.94 0.92
N ARG A 160 -12.97 21.20 1.00
CA ARG A 160 -12.68 22.10 2.12
C ARG A 160 -13.06 21.55 3.51
N PRO A 161 -14.20 20.85 3.71
CA PRO A 161 -14.51 20.23 5.00
C PRO A 161 -13.44 19.24 5.48
N TYR A 162 -12.71 18.63 4.56
CA TYR A 162 -11.65 17.66 4.87
C TYR A 162 -10.32 18.30 5.21
N PHE A 163 -10.13 19.62 5.07
CA PHE A 163 -8.80 20.24 5.17
C PHE A 163 -8.09 19.98 6.50
N LYS A 164 -8.80 20.03 7.63
CA LYS A 164 -8.22 19.71 8.94
C LYS A 164 -7.76 18.26 9.05
N TYR A 165 -8.55 17.33 8.51
CA TYR A 165 -8.17 15.93 8.42
C TYR A 165 -7.00 15.71 7.45
N LEU A 166 -7.05 16.31 6.25
CA LEU A 166 -5.98 16.26 5.25
C LEU A 166 -4.68 16.81 5.80
N LYS A 167 -4.71 17.89 6.59
CA LYS A 167 -3.52 18.43 7.26
C LYS A 167 -2.85 17.38 8.13
N LEU A 168 -3.60 16.71 9.01
CA LEU A 168 -3.09 15.66 9.89
C LEU A 168 -2.62 14.43 9.08
N PHE A 169 -3.49 13.92 8.21
CA PHE A 169 -3.25 12.71 7.42
C PHE A 169 -2.05 12.85 6.49
N LEU A 170 -1.95 13.95 5.72
CA LEU A 170 -0.80 14.17 4.84
C LEU A 170 0.47 14.48 5.61
N THR A 171 0.39 15.13 6.78
CA THR A 171 1.57 15.26 7.66
C THR A 171 2.12 13.88 8.02
N ALA A 172 1.24 12.95 8.43
CA ALA A 172 1.61 11.57 8.73
C ALA A 172 2.21 10.84 7.52
N VAL A 173 1.49 10.81 6.39
CA VAL A 173 1.91 10.08 5.18
C VAL A 173 3.22 10.64 4.58
N ILE A 174 3.46 11.95 4.66
CA ILE A 174 4.68 12.56 4.10
C ILE A 174 5.90 12.39 5.01
N LYS A 175 5.71 12.12 6.32
CA LYS A 175 6.81 11.69 7.20
C LYS A 175 7.33 10.30 6.85
N LEU A 176 6.46 9.43 6.33
CA LEU A 176 6.85 8.08 5.91
C LEU A 176 7.86 8.14 4.75
N PRO A 177 8.87 7.25 4.74
CA PRO A 177 9.86 7.22 3.68
C PRO A 177 9.20 6.89 2.34
N CYS A 178 9.65 7.59 1.29
CA CYS A 178 9.31 7.18 -0.07
C CYS A 178 9.93 5.82 -0.38
N LEU A 179 9.11 4.89 -0.86
CA LEU A 179 9.62 3.62 -1.34
C LEU A 179 10.52 3.83 -2.57
N PRO A 180 11.53 2.97 -2.77
CA PRO A 180 12.20 2.86 -4.07
C PRO A 180 11.20 2.62 -5.19
N GLN A 181 11.58 2.91 -6.44
CA GLN A 181 10.72 2.62 -7.58
C GLN A 181 10.32 1.14 -7.60
N LEU A 182 9.02 0.86 -7.69
CA LEU A 182 8.47 -0.50 -7.73
C LEU A 182 7.19 -0.56 -8.56
N THR A 183 6.68 -1.77 -8.80
CA THR A 183 5.34 -2.01 -9.35
C THR A 183 4.38 -2.33 -8.22
N VAL A 184 3.25 -1.63 -8.18
CA VAL A 184 2.14 -1.91 -7.27
C VAL A 184 0.87 -2.26 -8.04
N TRP A 185 -0.05 -2.94 -7.37
CA TRP A 185 -1.25 -3.48 -7.97
C TRP A 185 -2.50 -2.90 -7.34
N ARG A 186 -3.53 -2.66 -8.15
CA ARG A 186 -4.86 -2.26 -7.68
C ARG A 186 -5.94 -2.98 -8.46
N GLY A 187 -6.83 -3.67 -7.75
CA GLY A 187 -8.01 -4.30 -8.32
C GLY A 187 -9.22 -3.38 -8.31
N VAL A 188 -10.06 -3.48 -9.34
CA VAL A 188 -11.40 -2.89 -9.39
C VAL A 188 -12.36 -3.89 -10.03
N THR A 189 -13.52 -4.09 -9.44
CA THR A 189 -14.59 -5.01 -9.89
C THR A 189 -15.44 -4.49 -11.05
N ARG A 190 -14.83 -3.79 -12.02
CA ARG A 190 -15.47 -3.42 -13.30
C ARG A 190 -14.45 -3.22 -14.42
N ASN A 191 -14.93 -3.16 -15.66
CA ASN A 191 -14.12 -2.85 -16.83
C ASN A 191 -13.88 -1.33 -16.96
N LEU A 192 -12.61 -0.91 -16.86
CA LEU A 192 -12.18 0.49 -17.01
C LEU A 192 -11.37 0.73 -18.27
N ARG A 193 -11.21 -0.29 -19.11
CA ARG A 193 -10.27 -0.28 -20.23
C ARG A 193 -10.46 0.92 -21.17
N ALA A 194 -11.72 1.28 -21.43
CA ALA A 194 -12.06 2.39 -22.33
C ALA A 194 -11.64 3.77 -21.79
N GLU A 195 -11.42 3.89 -20.47
CA GLU A 195 -11.06 5.15 -19.82
C GLU A 195 -9.56 5.48 -19.94
N PHE A 196 -8.73 4.47 -20.27
CA PHE A 196 -7.27 4.61 -20.27
C PHE A 196 -6.64 4.26 -21.63
N PRO A 197 -7.01 4.90 -22.76
CA PRO A 197 -6.40 4.54 -24.03
C PRO A 197 -4.85 4.69 -23.99
N PRO A 198 -4.06 3.75 -24.55
CA PRO A 198 -2.60 3.82 -24.51
C PRO A 198 -2.03 5.15 -25.00
N GLY A 199 -1.01 5.65 -24.30
CA GLY A 199 -0.39 6.95 -24.52
C GLY A 199 -1.16 8.13 -23.91
N THR A 200 -2.25 7.88 -23.19
CA THR A 200 -3.01 8.94 -22.50
C THR A 200 -2.32 9.35 -21.21
N LEU A 201 -2.12 10.66 -21.05
CA LEU A 201 -1.72 11.26 -19.78
C LEU A 201 -2.96 11.51 -18.92
N VAL A 202 -2.93 11.02 -17.69
CA VAL A 202 -4.03 11.18 -16.73
C VAL A 202 -3.51 11.78 -15.42
N THR A 203 -4.30 12.68 -14.84
CA THR A 203 -4.10 13.10 -13.45
C THR A 203 -4.99 12.26 -12.55
N TRP A 204 -4.35 11.45 -11.71
CA TRP A 204 -4.99 10.62 -10.71
C TRP A 204 -5.26 11.44 -9.46
N TRP A 205 -6.47 12.02 -9.39
CA TRP A 205 -6.88 12.91 -8.32
C TRP A 205 -7.10 12.28 -6.94
N PRO A 206 -7.72 11.11 -6.78
CA PRO A 206 -7.92 10.52 -5.46
C PRO A 206 -6.61 9.92 -4.91
N PHE A 207 -6.59 9.64 -3.61
CA PHE A 207 -5.59 8.72 -3.07
C PHE A 207 -5.83 7.32 -3.68
N SER A 208 -4.77 6.56 -3.90
CA SER A 208 -4.88 5.18 -4.39
C SER A 208 -4.24 4.24 -3.39
N SER A 209 -5.06 3.42 -2.74
CA SER A 209 -4.58 2.25 -2.02
C SER A 209 -4.23 1.15 -3.03
N CYS A 210 -3.00 0.68 -2.97
CA CYS A 210 -2.44 -0.36 -3.82
C CYS A 210 -1.74 -1.40 -2.93
N THR A 211 -1.44 -2.56 -3.48
CA THR A 211 -0.69 -3.62 -2.78
C THR A 211 0.54 -4.05 -3.58
N THR A 212 1.59 -4.48 -2.90
CA THR A 212 2.68 -5.22 -3.54
C THR A 212 2.39 -6.72 -3.69
N SER A 213 1.32 -7.20 -3.06
CA SER A 213 0.96 -8.61 -2.99
C SER A 213 -0.28 -8.93 -3.83
N LEU A 214 -0.08 -9.65 -4.94
CA LEU A 214 -1.19 -10.06 -5.81
C LEU A 214 -2.19 -11.00 -5.13
N THR A 215 -1.80 -11.73 -4.08
CA THR A 215 -2.69 -12.65 -3.37
C THR A 215 -3.83 -11.91 -2.67
N VAL A 216 -3.57 -10.71 -2.16
CA VAL A 216 -4.58 -9.84 -1.54
C VAL A 216 -5.72 -9.57 -2.52
N LEU A 217 -5.41 -9.38 -3.81
CA LEU A 217 -6.39 -9.05 -4.83
C LEU A 217 -7.34 -10.20 -5.18
N GLN A 218 -7.06 -11.44 -4.78
CA GLN A 218 -7.99 -12.56 -4.98
C GLN A 218 -9.30 -12.40 -4.19
N ASN A 219 -9.31 -11.54 -3.17
CA ASN A 219 -10.53 -11.18 -2.45
C ASN A 219 -11.53 -10.47 -3.38
N ASN A 220 -12.80 -10.90 -3.35
CA ASN A 220 -13.89 -10.34 -4.13
C ASN A 220 -14.20 -8.88 -3.81
N MET A 221 -13.78 -8.36 -2.64
CA MET A 221 -13.84 -6.93 -2.32
C MET A 221 -12.91 -6.08 -3.19
N TYR A 222 -11.84 -6.67 -3.75
CA TYR A 222 -10.83 -5.96 -4.53
C TYR A 222 -10.93 -6.28 -6.03
N LEU A 223 -10.35 -7.39 -6.47
CA LEU A 223 -10.43 -7.82 -7.88
C LEU A 223 -11.37 -9.03 -8.01
N GLY A 224 -11.26 -9.99 -7.09
CA GLY A 224 -11.98 -11.25 -7.19
C GLY A 224 -11.57 -12.09 -8.40
N ILE A 225 -12.36 -13.12 -8.68
CA ILE A 225 -12.06 -14.13 -9.72
C ILE A 225 -13.08 -14.16 -10.88
N SER A 226 -14.17 -13.40 -10.81
CA SER A 226 -15.26 -13.43 -11.78
C SER A 226 -15.92 -12.06 -11.98
N GLY A 227 -16.65 -11.89 -13.09
CA GLY A 227 -17.26 -10.63 -13.49
C GLY A 227 -16.25 -9.67 -14.10
N ASP A 228 -16.75 -8.62 -14.76
CA ASP A 228 -15.91 -7.56 -15.32
C ASP A 228 -15.00 -6.97 -14.24
N ARG A 229 -13.70 -6.96 -14.49
CA ARG A 229 -12.70 -6.54 -13.50
C ARG A 229 -11.44 -6.01 -14.16
N THR A 230 -10.89 -4.95 -13.58
CA THR A 230 -9.66 -4.30 -14.04
C THR A 230 -8.59 -4.41 -12.99
N LEU A 231 -7.44 -4.97 -13.37
CA LEU A 231 -6.21 -4.96 -12.60
C LEU A 231 -5.29 -3.87 -13.14
N PHE A 232 -5.02 -2.86 -12.33
CA PHE A 232 -3.97 -1.90 -12.61
C PHE A 232 -2.62 -2.45 -12.16
N SER A 233 -1.67 -2.47 -13.10
CA SER A 233 -0.24 -2.58 -12.84
C SER A 233 0.32 -1.17 -12.86
N VAL A 234 0.93 -0.68 -11.78
CA VAL A 234 1.39 0.72 -11.71
C VAL A 234 2.88 0.76 -11.37
N GLU A 235 3.71 1.22 -12.29
CA GLU A 235 5.10 1.61 -12.00
C GLU A 235 5.12 2.91 -11.20
N VAL A 236 5.44 2.85 -9.91
CA VAL A 236 5.40 4.00 -9.01
C VAL A 236 6.80 4.45 -8.62
N ILE A 237 6.97 5.77 -8.56
CA ILE A 237 8.19 6.45 -8.09
C ILE A 237 7.96 7.21 -6.78
N ASN A 238 6.70 7.30 -6.33
CA ASN A 238 6.30 8.05 -5.15
C ASN A 238 5.24 7.30 -4.31
N GLY A 239 5.49 6.03 -4.02
CA GLY A 239 4.67 5.24 -3.10
C GLY A 239 5.07 5.46 -1.64
N ARG A 240 4.11 5.34 -0.72
CA ARG A 240 4.34 5.29 0.74
C ARG A 240 3.76 4.00 1.27
N SER A 241 4.59 3.14 1.87
CA SER A 241 4.04 1.98 2.58
C SER A 241 3.33 2.49 3.83
N ILE A 242 2.08 2.10 4.01
CA ILE A 242 1.30 2.42 5.21
C ILE A 242 0.96 1.18 6.03
N ASN A 243 1.54 0.01 5.69
CA ASN A 243 1.27 -1.28 6.33
C ASN A 243 1.34 -1.18 7.88
N GLY A 244 2.40 -0.59 8.43
CA GLY A 244 2.59 -0.44 9.89
C GLY A 244 1.55 0.43 10.59
N HIS A 245 0.73 1.16 9.85
CA HIS A 245 -0.29 2.07 10.35
C HIS A 245 -1.70 1.75 9.84
N SER A 246 -1.84 0.77 8.95
CA SER A 246 -3.12 0.35 8.38
C SER A 246 -3.92 -0.50 9.37
N HIS A 247 -5.24 -0.49 9.23
CA HIS A 247 -6.14 -1.41 9.91
C HIS A 247 -5.91 -2.85 9.43
N PHE A 248 -5.57 -3.03 8.15
CA PHE A 248 -5.34 -4.33 7.52
C PHE A 248 -3.85 -4.60 7.26
N VAL A 249 -3.16 -5.07 8.29
CA VAL A 249 -1.69 -5.29 8.29
C VAL A 249 -1.22 -6.31 7.23
N THR A 250 -2.09 -7.18 6.75
CA THR A 250 -1.75 -8.23 5.77
C THR A 250 -1.80 -7.78 4.32
N GLU A 251 -2.17 -6.52 4.04
CA GLU A 251 -2.42 -6.07 2.68
C GLU A 251 -1.20 -5.51 1.96
N ASP A 252 -0.07 -5.39 2.64
CA ASP A 252 1.15 -4.75 2.11
C ASP A 252 0.85 -3.43 1.41
N GLU A 253 0.05 -2.61 2.10
CA GLU A 253 -0.58 -1.44 1.52
C GLU A 253 0.45 -0.36 1.19
N VAL A 254 0.42 0.09 -0.06
CA VAL A 254 1.18 1.21 -0.60
C VAL A 254 0.20 2.27 -1.07
N LEU A 255 0.24 3.42 -0.42
CA LEU A 255 -0.60 4.57 -0.74
C LEU A 255 0.08 5.45 -1.79
N LEU A 256 -0.67 5.80 -2.82
CA LEU A 256 -0.31 6.83 -3.80
C LEU A 256 -1.07 8.12 -3.46
N LEU A 257 -0.34 9.24 -3.55
CA LEU A 257 -0.87 10.57 -3.23
C LEU A 257 -1.81 11.10 -4.31
N PRO A 258 -2.74 12.00 -3.96
CA PRO A 258 -3.66 12.63 -4.90
C PRO A 258 -2.91 13.56 -5.85
N GLY A 259 -3.51 13.84 -7.01
CA GLY A 259 -2.91 14.68 -8.06
C GLY A 259 -1.68 14.05 -8.71
N THR A 260 -1.59 12.71 -8.67
CA THR A 260 -0.47 11.98 -9.28
C THR A 260 -0.60 11.94 -10.79
N HIS A 261 0.46 12.25 -11.53
CA HIS A 261 0.47 12.13 -12.99
C HIS A 261 0.85 10.70 -13.41
N MET A 262 0.05 10.11 -14.29
CA MET A 262 0.28 8.79 -14.84
C MET A 262 0.18 8.82 -16.38
N GLU A 263 0.89 7.90 -17.02
CA GLU A 263 0.76 7.61 -18.45
C GLU A 263 0.28 6.16 -18.61
N ASP A 264 -0.76 5.93 -19.42
CA ASP A 264 -1.12 4.57 -19.86
C ASP A 264 -0.06 4.07 -20.85
N GLN A 265 0.61 2.98 -20.48
CA GLN A 265 1.64 2.36 -21.31
C GLN A 265 1.05 1.31 -22.24
N SER A 266 0.16 0.46 -21.72
CA SER A 266 -0.38 -0.68 -22.44
C SER A 266 -1.58 -1.30 -21.74
N GLN A 267 -2.33 -2.09 -22.50
CA GLN A 267 -3.48 -2.84 -22.00
C GLN A 267 -3.47 -4.27 -22.55
N VAL A 268 -3.96 -5.22 -21.77
CA VAL A 268 -4.14 -6.60 -22.21
C VAL A 268 -5.38 -7.23 -21.55
N SER A 269 -6.05 -8.14 -22.25
CA SER A 269 -7.17 -8.93 -21.72
C SER A 269 -6.78 -10.41 -21.70
N PRO A 270 -6.08 -10.88 -20.66
CA PRO A 270 -5.50 -12.23 -20.64
C PRO A 270 -6.54 -13.33 -20.40
N ALA A 271 -7.72 -12.99 -19.90
CA ALA A 271 -8.83 -13.90 -19.65
C ALA A 271 -10.17 -13.17 -19.88
N PRO A 272 -11.29 -13.90 -20.07
CA PRO A 272 -12.61 -13.30 -20.12
C PRO A 272 -12.85 -12.40 -18.91
N GLU A 273 -13.43 -11.22 -19.16
CA GLU A 273 -13.85 -10.24 -18.15
C GLU A 273 -12.69 -9.64 -17.31
N LEU A 274 -11.43 -10.06 -17.54
CA LEU A 274 -10.25 -9.52 -16.87
C LEU A 274 -9.50 -8.59 -17.82
N TYR A 275 -9.33 -7.35 -17.39
CA TYR A 275 -8.60 -6.32 -18.10
C TYR A 275 -7.39 -5.90 -17.27
N ILE A 276 -6.20 -5.90 -17.86
CA ILE A 276 -5.00 -5.37 -17.23
C ILE A 276 -4.66 -4.04 -17.90
N VAL A 277 -4.50 -3.00 -17.08
CA VAL A 277 -4.09 -1.67 -17.49
C VAL A 277 -2.73 -1.38 -16.87
N HIS A 278 -1.73 -1.10 -17.69
CA HIS A 278 -0.38 -0.76 -17.24
C HIS A 278 -0.20 0.76 -17.22
N LEU A 279 -0.01 1.31 -16.02
CA LEU A 279 0.24 2.72 -15.78
C LEU A 279 1.67 2.94 -15.34
N LYS A 280 2.20 4.10 -15.72
CA LYS A 280 3.50 4.57 -15.24
C LYS A 280 3.37 5.94 -14.61
N GLN A 281 3.81 6.06 -13.36
CA GLN A 281 3.88 7.34 -12.67
C GLN A 281 4.96 8.22 -13.28
N LEU A 282 4.59 9.46 -13.56
CA LEU A 282 5.47 10.48 -14.09
C LEU A 282 5.96 11.40 -12.97
N ILE A 283 7.17 11.95 -13.15
CA ILE A 283 7.61 13.11 -12.36
C ILE A 283 6.88 14.31 -12.95
N PRO A 284 6.03 15.00 -12.18
CA PRO A 284 5.29 16.12 -12.73
C PRO A 284 6.18 17.35 -12.91
N GLU A 285 5.85 18.19 -13.88
CA GLU A 285 6.46 19.52 -14.02
C GLU A 285 6.02 20.45 -12.88
N GLU A 286 4.76 20.30 -12.46
CA GLU A 286 4.15 21.02 -11.33
C GLU A 286 3.51 20.04 -10.34
N VAL A 287 3.83 20.18 -9.05
CA VAL A 287 3.24 19.34 -8.01
C VAL A 287 1.85 19.88 -7.66
N LEU A 288 0.81 19.08 -7.91
CA LEU A 288 -0.60 19.46 -7.68
C LEU A 288 -1.09 19.25 -6.24
N LEU A 289 -0.17 18.94 -5.33
CA LEU A 289 -0.43 18.75 -3.91
C LEU A 289 0.58 19.57 -3.11
N GLU A 290 0.09 20.52 -2.32
CA GLU A 290 0.94 21.38 -1.51
C GLU A 290 1.69 20.57 -0.43
N PRO A 291 2.94 20.86 -0.06
CA PRO A 291 3.61 20.16 1.03
C PRO A 291 3.00 20.48 2.40
N PRO A 292 2.70 19.50 3.27
CA PRO A 292 1.93 19.74 4.51
C PRO A 292 2.70 20.50 5.60
N PHE A 293 4.03 20.61 5.51
CA PHE A 293 4.87 21.33 6.46
C PHE A 293 6.18 21.78 5.81
N GLU A 294 6.89 22.73 6.44
CA GLU A 294 8.14 23.24 5.92
C GLU A 294 9.21 22.13 5.80
N GLY A 295 9.87 22.06 4.65
CA GLY A 295 10.87 21.03 4.36
C GLY A 295 10.31 19.67 3.95
N ALA A 296 8.98 19.49 3.96
CA ALA A 296 8.31 18.31 3.43
C ALA A 296 8.65 18.08 1.95
N ARG A 297 8.82 16.82 1.56
CA ARG A 297 9.11 16.42 0.19
C ARG A 297 8.04 15.47 -0.31
N ILE A 298 7.22 15.94 -1.24
CA ILE A 298 6.21 15.11 -1.90
C ILE A 298 6.89 14.01 -2.71
N PHE A 299 7.88 14.36 -3.54
CA PHE A 299 8.65 13.41 -4.36
C PHE A 299 10.06 13.14 -3.78
N PRO A 300 10.62 11.94 -4.00
CA PRO A 300 11.98 11.64 -3.58
C PRO A 300 12.98 12.55 -4.29
N LYS A 301 14.15 12.77 -3.67
CA LYS A 301 15.27 13.44 -4.35
C LYS A 301 15.62 12.62 -5.61
N ILE A 302 15.32 13.18 -6.78
CA ILE A 302 15.81 12.63 -8.04
C ILE A 302 17.33 12.62 -7.93
N LYS A 303 17.93 11.44 -7.80
CA LYS A 303 19.36 11.30 -8.04
C LYS A 303 19.55 11.69 -9.50
N ARG A 304 19.91 12.95 -9.77
CA ARG A 304 20.31 13.40 -11.10
C ARG A 304 21.38 12.40 -11.55
N SER A 305 21.02 11.54 -12.50
CA SER A 305 21.97 10.60 -13.11
C SER A 305 22.91 11.42 -13.99
N TRP A 306 23.82 12.15 -13.34
CA TRP A 306 24.95 12.79 -13.97
C TRP A 306 25.75 11.77 -14.81
N TYR A 307 25.67 10.48 -14.41
CA TYR A 307 26.31 9.35 -15.06
C TYR A 307 25.67 8.87 -16.37
N ARG A 308 24.34 8.91 -16.57
CA ARG A 308 23.74 8.35 -17.82
C ARG A 308 24.13 9.13 -19.08
N LYS A 309 24.20 10.46 -18.99
CA LYS A 309 24.57 11.32 -20.14
C LYS A 309 26.09 11.30 -20.41
N LYS A 310 26.91 11.09 -19.37
CA LYS A 310 28.38 11.06 -19.48
C LYS A 310 29.01 9.67 -19.60
N ARG A 311 28.23 8.59 -19.47
CA ARG A 311 28.69 7.20 -19.65
C ARG A 311 29.43 6.99 -20.97
N TYR A 312 29.04 7.70 -22.02
CA TYR A 312 29.72 7.66 -23.32
C TYR A 312 30.71 8.82 -23.50
N ILE A 313 30.45 9.99 -22.89
CA ILE A 313 31.32 11.17 -23.03
C ILE A 313 32.68 10.96 -22.37
N ILE A 314 32.73 10.38 -21.16
CA ILE A 314 33.99 10.16 -20.43
C ILE A 314 34.95 9.24 -21.20
N PRO A 315 34.55 8.04 -21.68
CA PRO A 315 35.44 7.19 -22.46
C PRO A 315 35.82 7.80 -23.82
N ILE A 316 34.92 8.55 -24.47
CA ILE A 316 35.24 9.25 -25.72
C ILE A 316 36.30 10.34 -25.50
N CYS A 317 36.17 11.16 -24.46
CA CYS A 317 37.18 12.16 -24.10
C CYS A 317 38.52 11.52 -23.75
N PHE A 318 38.51 10.36 -23.08
CA PHE A 318 39.73 9.63 -22.74
C PHE A 318 40.44 9.06 -23.99
N LEU A 319 39.69 8.47 -24.92
CA LEU A 319 40.23 8.00 -26.21
C LEU A 319 40.81 9.15 -27.04
N MET A 320 40.11 10.29 -27.12
CA MET A 320 40.60 11.49 -27.79
C MET A 320 41.91 12.00 -27.19
N ALA A 321 42.03 12.02 -25.86
CA ALA A 321 43.25 12.42 -25.17
C ALA A 321 44.43 11.48 -25.46
N ILE A 322 44.19 10.16 -25.53
CA ILE A 322 45.21 9.18 -25.90
C ILE A 322 45.68 9.41 -27.35
N PHE A 323 44.76 9.63 -28.29
CA PHE A 323 45.10 9.91 -29.69
C PHE A 323 45.93 11.19 -29.83
N ILE A 324 45.52 12.27 -29.17
CA ILE A 324 46.26 13.55 -29.19
C ILE A 324 47.65 13.38 -28.56
N GLY A 325 47.73 12.72 -27.40
CA GLY A 325 49.01 12.43 -26.74
C GLY A 325 49.94 11.58 -27.61
N GLY A 326 49.41 10.55 -28.25
CA GLY A 326 50.15 9.70 -29.19
C GLY A 326 50.67 10.46 -30.41
N ALA A 327 49.86 11.35 -30.99
CA ALA A 327 50.27 12.20 -32.11
C ALA A 327 51.40 13.17 -31.73
N ILE A 328 51.32 13.79 -30.55
CA ILE A 328 52.36 14.70 -30.04
C ILE A 328 53.67 13.93 -29.79
N ILE A 329 53.61 12.78 -29.12
CA ILE A 329 54.79 11.95 -28.87
C ILE A 329 55.40 11.49 -30.19
N GLY A 330 54.59 11.03 -31.13
CA GLY A 330 55.02 10.63 -32.48
C GLY A 330 55.73 11.76 -33.22
N ALA A 331 55.19 12.97 -33.19
CA ALA A 331 55.81 14.15 -33.80
C ALA A 331 57.16 14.49 -33.16
N VAL A 332 57.27 14.47 -31.83
CA VAL A 332 58.52 14.77 -31.11
C VAL A 332 59.60 13.72 -31.38
N VAL A 333 59.24 12.43 -31.34
CA VAL A 333 60.18 11.33 -31.61
C VAL A 333 60.60 11.32 -33.08
N GLY A 334 59.68 11.52 -34.01
CA GLY A 334 59.97 11.62 -35.44
C GLY A 334 60.92 12.78 -35.75
N SER A 335 60.71 13.94 -35.13
CA SER A 335 61.60 15.10 -35.26
C SER A 335 63.02 14.81 -34.76
N LYS A 336 63.15 14.14 -33.61
CA LYS A 336 64.46 13.74 -33.05
C LYS A 336 65.17 12.70 -33.93
N LEU A 337 64.45 11.72 -34.47
CA LEU A 337 65.02 10.70 -35.37
C LEU A 337 65.45 11.29 -36.72
N ALA A 338 64.68 12.24 -37.26
CA ALA A 338 65.02 12.95 -38.49
C ALA A 338 66.26 13.86 -38.32
N ALA A 339 66.40 14.51 -37.16
CA ALA A 339 67.60 15.27 -36.82
C ALA A 339 68.85 14.38 -36.69
N ASN A 340 68.70 13.20 -36.10
CA ASN A 340 69.82 12.26 -35.93
C ASN A 340 70.28 11.60 -37.25
N LYS A 341 69.41 11.52 -38.26
CA LYS A 341 69.76 11.05 -39.61
C LYS A 341 70.48 12.09 -40.49
N LYS A 342 70.35 13.39 -40.18
CA LYS A 342 71.03 14.47 -40.91
C LYS A 342 72.43 14.80 -40.38
N GLY A 343 72.79 14.26 -39.21
CA GLY A 343 74.11 14.44 -38.60
C GLY A 343 75.08 13.28 -38.82
N ARG A 344 74.83 12.42 -39.82
CA ARG A 344 75.65 11.23 -40.10
C ARG A 344 76.11 11.20 -41.54
#